data_AF-A0AAU0N0M1-F1
#
_entry.id   AF-A0AAU0N0M1-F1
#
_cell.length_a   1.000
_cell.length_b   1.000
_cell.length_c   1.000
_cell.angle_alpha   90.00
_cell.angle_beta   90.00
_cell.angle_gamma   90.00
#
_symmetry.space_group_name_H-M   'P 1'
#
loop_
_entity.id
_entity.type
_entity.pdbx_description
1 polymer ?
#
loop_
_entity_poly.entity_id
_entity_poly.type
_entity_poly.pdbx_seq_one_letter_code
_entity_poly.pdbx_strand_id
1 'polypeptide(L)'
;MTLHLQATKQTFANRMRNVWKDWNRAGGSRTTRQRQSIEQAIRDMTTFMPTPTISHNHLGPGLCGSFNWGSWRLKLNANYTSSASLMYEDFVELCATIYHETRHSEQFFRISQGLAGGEIEFPDQNSSTKINAHTNAHGMGSVQDRIQMFQQVSQGTDVSATPQMISKWLSVPLNVSNQASQNARNYFRTFCGTARPTWFKRPTIKLEVEEWMRECYKTTLSGVGNFAQSDHSPWHFYANQPTERDAHGIEDDVTALIEAAIGVRVAQHGKQSRSSSTFNHLV
;
A
#
# COMPACT_ATOMS: atom_id res chain seq x y z
N MET A 1 7.52 -12.28 3.72
CA MET A 1 6.76 -11.51 4.72
C MET A 1 5.81 -10.56 4.00
N THR A 2 4.59 -10.38 4.49
CA THR A 2 3.55 -9.48 3.94
C THR A 2 2.74 -8.94 5.11
N LEU A 3 2.16 -7.74 4.96
CA LEU A 3 1.38 -7.12 6.03
C LEU A 3 0.14 -7.96 6.36
N HIS A 4 -0.44 -8.68 5.40
CA HIS A 4 -1.61 -9.54 5.65
C HIS A 4 -1.43 -10.62 6.70
N LEU A 5 -0.21 -11.10 6.90
CA LEU A 5 0.02 -12.19 7.85
C LEU A 5 -0.34 -11.73 9.25
N GLN A 6 -1.05 -12.59 9.97
CA GLN A 6 -1.39 -12.37 11.37
C GLN A 6 -0.16 -12.03 12.23
N ALA A 7 0.97 -12.69 11.96
CA ALA A 7 2.24 -12.42 12.63
C ALA A 7 2.74 -10.98 12.40
N THR A 8 2.54 -10.43 11.19
CA THR A 8 2.92 -9.05 10.87
C THR A 8 2.00 -8.05 11.57
N LYS A 9 0.68 -8.29 11.51
CA LYS A 9 -0.32 -7.49 12.26
C LYS A 9 -0.02 -7.48 13.76
N GLN A 10 0.29 -8.64 14.34
CA GLN A 10 0.64 -8.77 15.76
C GLN A 10 1.96 -8.04 16.10
N THR A 11 2.96 -8.14 15.22
CA THR A 11 4.22 -7.41 15.39
C THR A 11 3.97 -5.91 15.42
N PHE A 12 3.17 -5.40 14.48
CA PHE A 12 2.77 -4.00 14.44
C PHE A 12 2.01 -3.59 15.71
N ALA A 13 1.00 -4.35 16.13
CA ALA A 13 0.23 -4.09 17.35
C ALA A 13 1.13 -4.07 18.60
N ASN A 14 2.09 -4.98 18.72
CA ASN A 14 3.06 -5.00 19.82
C ASN A 14 4.01 -3.79 19.78
N ARG A 15 4.42 -3.33 18.59
CA ARG A 15 5.18 -2.08 18.45
C ARG A 15 4.34 -0.88 18.88
N MET A 16 3.09 -0.80 18.47
CA MET A 16 2.18 0.29 18.86
C MET A 16 1.85 0.27 20.35
N ARG A 17 1.71 -0.90 20.97
CA ARG A 17 1.66 -1.02 22.44
C ARG A 17 2.87 -0.35 23.10
N ASN A 18 4.08 -0.58 22.58
CA ASN A 18 5.29 0.03 23.13
C ASN A 18 5.32 1.56 22.89
N VAL A 19 4.83 2.02 21.74
CA VAL A 19 4.63 3.46 21.47
C VAL A 19 3.67 4.07 22.50
N TRP A 20 2.54 3.44 22.78
CA TRP A 20 1.59 3.89 23.80
C TRP A 20 2.20 3.87 25.20
N LYS A 21 2.86 2.76 25.56
CA LYS A 21 3.57 2.60 26.84
C LYS A 21 4.49 3.81 27.09
N ASP A 22 5.29 4.17 26.10
CA ASP A 22 6.31 5.23 26.20
C ASP A 22 5.79 6.62 25.82
N TRP A 23 4.50 6.79 25.53
CA TRP A 23 3.94 8.02 24.97
C TRP A 23 4.26 9.27 25.81
N ASN A 24 4.19 9.13 27.13
CA ASN A 24 4.48 10.20 28.11
C ASN A 24 5.82 10.02 28.83
N ARG A 25 6.72 9.18 28.31
CA ARG A 25 8.02 8.92 28.92
C ARG A 25 8.85 10.22 29.03
N ALA A 26 9.47 10.44 30.18
CA ALA A 26 10.33 11.60 30.44
C ALA A 26 11.71 11.51 29.74
N GLY A 27 12.45 12.63 29.71
CA GLY A 27 13.75 12.81 29.02
C GLY A 27 13.57 13.29 27.57
N GLY A 28 14.59 13.88 26.92
CA GLY A 28 14.63 14.31 25.50
C GLY A 28 13.41 15.06 24.92
N SER A 29 13.35 15.21 23.59
CA SER A 29 12.14 15.70 22.90
C SER A 29 11.09 14.58 22.80
N ARG A 30 9.99 14.69 23.56
CA ARG A 30 8.86 13.73 23.54
C ARG A 30 8.33 13.51 22.13
N THR A 31 8.05 14.61 21.43
CA THR A 31 7.54 14.58 20.05
C THR A 31 8.48 13.82 19.11
N THR A 32 9.79 14.06 19.22
CA THR A 32 10.79 13.36 18.40
C THR A 32 10.77 11.86 18.65
N ARG A 33 10.71 11.42 19.92
CA ARG A 33 10.65 9.99 20.26
C ARG A 33 9.37 9.32 19.79
N GLN A 34 8.22 9.96 19.99
CA GLN A 34 6.92 9.45 19.55
C GLN A 34 6.95 9.18 18.04
N ARG A 35 7.39 10.18 17.26
CA ARG A 35 7.54 10.07 15.80
C ARG A 35 8.51 8.98 15.40
N GLN A 36 9.71 8.94 15.98
CA GLN A 36 10.71 7.91 15.69
C GLN A 36 10.21 6.49 15.99
N SER A 37 9.46 6.31 17.08
CA SER A 37 8.93 5.00 17.46
C SER A 37 7.83 4.53 16.50
N ILE A 38 6.96 5.46 16.06
CA ILE A 38 5.96 5.20 15.01
C ILE A 38 6.65 4.86 13.69
N GLU A 39 7.64 5.67 13.28
CA GLU A 39 8.39 5.44 12.06
C GLU A 39 9.12 4.09 12.07
N GLN A 40 9.69 3.69 13.22
CA GLN A 40 10.33 2.39 13.37
C GLN A 40 9.31 1.25 13.25
N ALA A 41 8.11 1.39 13.80
CA ALA A 41 7.05 0.39 13.65
C ALA A 41 6.68 0.18 12.17
N ILE A 42 6.63 1.27 11.38
CA ILE A 42 6.37 1.22 9.93
C ILE A 42 7.55 0.57 9.19
N ARG A 43 8.80 0.92 9.53
CA ARG A 43 10.00 0.31 8.93
C ARG A 43 10.05 -1.20 9.17
N ASP A 44 9.78 -1.64 10.39
CA ASP A 44 9.82 -3.05 10.77
C ASP A 44 8.83 -3.90 9.96
N MET A 45 7.65 -3.36 9.66
CA MET A 45 6.64 -4.09 8.89
C MET A 45 6.84 -4.00 7.37
N THR A 46 7.66 -3.06 6.89
CA THR A 46 7.86 -2.83 5.45
C THR A 46 9.19 -3.37 4.93
N THR A 47 9.94 -4.17 5.70
CA THR A 47 11.28 -4.69 5.33
C THR A 47 11.38 -5.41 3.97
N PHE A 48 10.28 -5.91 3.43
CA PHE A 48 10.22 -6.59 2.13
C PHE A 48 10.06 -5.64 0.93
N MET A 49 9.82 -4.35 1.17
CA MET A 49 9.61 -3.32 0.16
C MET A 49 10.34 -2.03 0.56
N PRO A 50 10.49 -1.03 -0.33
CA PRO A 50 10.97 0.27 0.12
C PRO A 50 9.97 0.88 1.10
N THR A 51 10.41 1.22 2.31
CA THR A 51 9.57 1.93 3.27
C THR A 51 9.17 3.29 2.67
N PRO A 52 7.86 3.66 2.69
CA PRO A 52 7.43 4.99 2.30
C PRO A 52 8.19 6.07 3.06
N THR A 53 8.47 7.19 2.41
CA THR A 53 9.00 8.36 3.13
C THR A 53 7.93 8.84 4.09
N ILE A 54 8.25 8.95 5.38
CA ILE A 54 7.28 9.34 6.41
C ILE A 54 7.42 10.84 6.66
N SER A 55 6.29 11.54 6.74
CA SER A 55 6.23 12.96 7.06
C SER A 55 5.10 13.26 8.03
N HIS A 56 5.32 14.17 8.96
CA HIS A 56 4.35 14.57 9.98
C HIS A 56 3.85 15.98 9.68
N ASN A 57 2.62 16.09 9.15
CA ASN A 57 2.06 17.33 8.66
C ASN A 57 0.72 17.62 9.34
N HIS A 58 0.31 18.88 9.41
CA HIS A 58 -1.08 19.20 9.78
C HIS A 58 -1.99 18.74 8.64
N LEU A 59 -2.77 17.68 8.91
CA LEU A 59 -3.84 17.24 8.02
C LEU A 59 -5.16 17.87 8.52
N GLY A 60 -6.15 17.99 7.64
CA GLY A 60 -7.48 18.49 8.00
C GLY A 60 -8.10 17.71 9.18
N PRO A 61 -9.14 18.26 9.81
CA PRO A 61 -9.81 17.58 10.92
C PRO A 61 -10.34 16.21 10.48
N GLY A 62 -10.18 15.20 11.34
CA GLY A 62 -10.65 13.83 11.07
C GLY A 62 -9.75 12.99 10.16
N LEU A 63 -8.57 13.49 9.75
CA LEU A 63 -7.61 12.71 8.97
C LEU A 63 -6.41 12.33 9.83
N CYS A 64 -6.23 11.03 10.09
CA CYS A 64 -5.08 10.50 10.81
C CYS A 64 -3.84 10.33 9.91
N GLY A 65 -4.04 10.01 8.63
CA GLY A 65 -2.96 9.80 7.68
C GLY A 65 -3.42 9.78 6.23
N SER A 66 -2.46 9.67 5.31
CA SER A 66 -2.68 9.41 3.88
C SER A 66 -1.41 8.88 3.23
N PHE A 67 -1.55 7.97 2.28
CA PHE A 67 -0.48 7.49 1.41
C PHE A 67 -0.60 8.07 0.01
N ASN A 68 0.53 8.53 -0.54
CA ASN A 68 0.66 8.94 -1.93
C ASN A 68 1.66 8.01 -2.62
N TRP A 69 1.17 7.14 -3.50
CA TRP A 69 2.01 6.20 -4.23
C TRP A 69 2.97 6.90 -5.21
N GLY A 70 2.54 8.03 -5.79
CA GLY A 70 3.33 8.75 -6.78
C GLY A 70 4.66 9.29 -6.26
N SER A 71 4.63 9.77 -5.02
CA SER A 71 5.81 10.24 -4.28
C SER A 71 6.34 9.20 -3.29
N TRP A 72 5.71 8.02 -3.22
CA TRP A 72 5.94 6.97 -2.22
C TRP A 72 6.04 7.52 -0.80
N ARG A 73 5.05 8.34 -0.41
CA ARG A 73 5.06 9.11 0.83
C ARG A 73 3.86 8.80 1.70
N LEU A 74 4.12 8.48 2.97
CA LEU A 74 3.13 8.37 4.02
C LEU A 74 3.11 9.67 4.83
N LYS A 75 1.97 10.37 4.85
CA LYS A 75 1.74 11.56 5.67
C LYS A 75 0.95 11.15 6.89
N LEU A 76 1.45 11.48 8.07
CA LEU A 76 0.77 11.28 9.34
C LEU A 76 0.39 12.63 9.93
N ASN A 77 -0.77 12.71 10.57
CA ASN A 77 -1.22 13.98 11.11
C ASN A 77 -0.40 14.37 12.36
N ALA A 78 0.23 15.54 12.28
CA ALA A 78 1.07 16.12 13.31
C ALA A 78 0.29 16.36 14.61
N ASN A 79 -1.02 16.65 14.52
CA ASN A 79 -1.88 16.87 15.68
C ASN A 79 -1.91 15.65 16.59
N TYR A 80 -2.02 14.44 16.04
CA TYR A 80 -2.02 13.22 16.84
C TYR A 80 -0.58 12.81 17.22
N THR A 81 0.35 12.82 16.26
CA THR A 81 1.73 12.32 16.46
C THR A 81 2.63 13.22 17.30
N SER A 82 2.14 14.37 17.76
CA SER A 82 2.85 15.27 18.69
C SER A 82 2.04 15.65 19.93
N SER A 83 0.83 15.10 20.08
CA SER A 83 -0.06 15.46 21.18
C SER A 83 0.46 14.92 22.52
N ALA A 84 0.52 15.82 23.50
CA ALA A 84 0.79 15.51 24.90
C ALA A 84 -0.35 14.72 25.55
N SER A 85 -1.56 14.94 25.07
CA SER A 85 -2.82 14.54 25.68
C SER A 85 -3.68 13.77 24.68
N LEU A 86 -3.03 12.94 23.86
CA LEU A 86 -3.72 12.06 22.92
C LEU A 86 -4.63 11.12 23.71
N MET A 87 -5.91 11.06 23.33
CA MET A 87 -6.84 10.10 23.92
C MET A 87 -6.56 8.71 23.37
N TYR A 88 -6.91 7.69 24.13
CA TYR A 88 -6.64 6.32 23.74
C TYR A 88 -7.37 5.95 22.44
N GLU A 89 -8.60 6.41 22.25
CA GLU A 89 -9.35 6.21 21.00
C GLU A 89 -8.65 6.83 19.79
N ASP A 90 -8.20 8.09 19.90
CA ASP A 90 -7.44 8.77 18.84
C ASP A 90 -6.12 8.05 18.53
N PHE A 91 -5.47 7.48 19.55
CA PHE A 91 -4.25 6.71 19.37
C PHE A 91 -4.50 5.42 18.58
N VAL A 92 -5.57 4.70 18.90
CA VAL A 92 -5.93 3.46 18.22
C VAL A 92 -6.37 3.76 16.77
N GLU A 93 -7.16 4.80 16.55
CA GLU A 93 -7.53 5.28 15.22
C GLU A 93 -6.28 5.64 14.40
N LEU A 94 -5.36 6.43 14.97
CA LEU A 94 -4.08 6.75 14.32
C LEU A 94 -3.31 5.48 13.91
N CYS A 95 -3.25 4.46 14.77
CA CYS A 95 -2.55 3.22 14.49
C CYS A 95 -3.23 2.41 13.39
N ALA A 96 -4.57 2.31 13.41
CA ALA A 96 -5.36 1.66 12.37
C ALA A 96 -5.12 2.34 11.02
N THR A 97 -5.19 3.67 10.97
CA THR A 97 -4.91 4.44 9.74
C THR A 97 -3.46 4.27 9.28
N ILE A 98 -2.46 4.31 10.16
CA ILE A 98 -1.06 4.05 9.77
C ILE A 98 -0.94 2.70 9.07
N TYR A 99 -1.57 1.68 9.64
CA TYR A 99 -1.54 0.34 9.09
C TYR A 99 -2.23 0.28 7.72
N HIS A 100 -3.46 0.83 7.63
CA HIS A 100 -4.25 0.94 6.41
C HIS A 100 -3.48 1.62 5.28
N GLU A 101 -2.93 2.80 5.54
CA GLU A 101 -2.19 3.55 4.53
C GLU A 101 -0.90 2.85 4.11
N THR A 102 -0.25 2.12 5.01
CA THR A 102 0.90 1.29 4.66
C THR A 102 0.48 0.05 3.85
N ARG A 103 -0.73 -0.48 4.05
CA ARG A 103 -1.29 -1.55 3.20
C ARG A 103 -1.47 -1.09 1.76
N HIS A 104 -1.79 0.17 1.50
CA HIS A 104 -1.76 0.74 0.16
C HIS A 104 -0.36 0.72 -0.45
N SER A 105 0.68 1.03 0.33
CA SER A 105 2.05 0.92 -0.18
C SER A 105 2.42 -0.53 -0.57
N GLU A 106 2.00 -1.53 0.22
CA GLU A 106 2.19 -2.92 -0.18
C GLU A 106 1.39 -3.27 -1.44
N GLN A 107 0.15 -2.78 -1.57
CA GLN A 107 -0.68 -3.01 -2.76
C GLN A 107 0.05 -2.59 -4.04
N PHE A 108 0.50 -1.34 -4.13
CA PHE A 108 1.23 -0.83 -5.29
C PHE A 108 2.55 -1.59 -5.52
N PHE A 109 3.25 -1.96 -4.45
CA PHE A 109 4.47 -2.75 -4.55
C PHE A 109 4.20 -4.13 -5.16
N ARG A 110 3.16 -4.84 -4.71
CA ARG A 110 2.78 -6.16 -5.24
C ARG A 110 2.28 -6.10 -6.68
N ILE A 111 1.56 -5.05 -7.08
CA ILE A 111 1.18 -4.84 -8.48
C ILE A 111 2.42 -4.67 -9.34
N SER A 112 3.37 -3.82 -8.91
CA SER A 112 4.67 -3.64 -9.58
C SER A 112 5.41 -4.98 -9.71
N GLN A 113 5.37 -5.80 -8.67
CA GLN A 113 5.99 -7.11 -8.62
C GLN A 113 5.34 -8.12 -9.59
N GLY A 114 4.00 -8.14 -9.66
CA GLY A 114 3.28 -9.02 -10.58
C GLY A 114 3.50 -8.63 -12.05
N LEU A 115 3.55 -7.32 -12.34
CA LEU A 115 3.91 -6.81 -13.67
C LEU A 115 5.34 -7.19 -14.07
N ALA A 116 6.30 -7.02 -13.17
CA ALA A 116 7.69 -7.40 -13.42
C ALA A 116 7.86 -8.93 -13.57
N GLY A 117 7.06 -9.71 -12.84
CA GLY A 117 7.06 -11.17 -12.92
C GLY A 117 6.35 -11.74 -14.15
N GLY A 118 5.67 -10.91 -14.94
CA GLY A 118 4.80 -11.35 -16.03
C GLY A 118 3.59 -12.15 -15.53
N GLU A 119 3.17 -11.92 -14.29
CA GLU A 119 2.01 -12.56 -13.66
C GLU A 119 0.75 -11.65 -13.72
N ILE A 120 0.96 -10.37 -14.07
CA ILE A 120 -0.06 -9.36 -14.34
C ILE A 120 0.26 -8.75 -15.71
N GLU A 121 -0.78 -8.50 -16.51
CA GLU A 121 -0.69 -7.75 -17.75
C GLU A 121 -1.31 -6.35 -17.58
N PHE A 122 -0.79 -5.38 -18.32
CA PHE A 122 -1.43 -4.07 -18.46
C PHE A 122 -2.41 -4.12 -19.66
N PRO A 123 -3.71 -3.89 -19.46
CA PRO A 123 -4.72 -4.12 -20.50
C PRO A 123 -4.59 -3.21 -21.72
N ASP A 124 -4.01 -2.01 -21.57
CA ASP A 124 -3.95 -0.99 -22.63
C ASP A 124 -2.59 -0.93 -23.35
N GLN A 125 -1.69 -1.88 -23.10
CA GLN A 125 -0.39 -1.95 -23.77
C GLN A 125 -0.43 -3.05 -24.82
N ASN A 126 -0.88 -2.69 -26.03
CA ASN A 126 -0.75 -3.57 -27.19
C ASN A 126 0.72 -3.99 -27.39
N SER A 127 0.96 -5.11 -28.06
CA SER A 127 2.31 -5.66 -28.24
C SER A 127 3.30 -4.64 -28.82
N SER A 128 2.84 -3.72 -29.67
CA SER A 128 3.64 -2.60 -30.19
C SER A 128 4.11 -1.60 -29.13
N THR A 129 3.29 -1.26 -28.12
CA THR A 129 3.72 -0.36 -27.03
C THR A 129 4.70 -1.05 -26.08
N LYS A 130 4.52 -2.35 -25.82
CA LYS A 130 5.50 -3.17 -25.06
C LYS A 130 6.85 -3.23 -25.79
N ILE A 131 6.84 -3.45 -27.11
CA ILE A 131 8.04 -3.43 -27.98
C ILE A 131 8.71 -2.05 -27.97
N ASN A 132 7.96 -0.97 -28.19
CA ASN A 132 8.50 0.39 -28.23
C ASN A 132 9.07 0.83 -26.86
N ALA A 133 8.41 0.47 -25.76
CA ALA A 133 8.88 0.81 -24.42
C ALA A 133 10.16 0.06 -24.04
N HIS A 134 10.28 -1.22 -24.41
CA HIS A 134 11.52 -1.99 -24.23
C HIS A 134 12.68 -1.43 -25.07
N THR A 135 12.38 -1.05 -26.31
CA THR A 135 13.34 -0.42 -27.25
C THR A 135 13.82 0.95 -26.74
N ASN A 136 12.95 1.73 -26.08
CA ASN A 136 13.31 3.01 -25.49
C ASN A 136 14.12 2.88 -24.18
N ALA A 137 13.90 1.82 -23.39
CA ALA A 137 14.60 1.60 -22.12
C ALA A 137 16.00 1.00 -22.27
N HIS A 138 16.22 0.15 -23.28
CA HIS A 138 17.50 -0.56 -23.50
C HIS A 138 18.31 0.00 -24.69
N GLY A 139 17.83 1.07 -25.32
CA GLY A 139 18.29 1.47 -26.64
C GLY A 139 17.81 0.48 -27.71
N MET A 140 18.04 0.84 -28.97
CA MET A 140 17.53 0.10 -30.12
C MET A 140 18.03 -1.35 -30.25
N GLY A 141 19.01 -1.76 -29.42
CA GLY A 141 19.66 -3.07 -29.48
C GLY A 141 20.31 -3.38 -30.82
N SER A 142 20.93 -4.56 -30.92
CA SER A 142 21.32 -5.14 -32.20
C SER A 142 20.09 -5.66 -32.96
N VAL A 143 20.23 -5.90 -34.26
CA VAL A 143 19.18 -6.55 -35.06
C VAL A 143 18.80 -7.92 -34.49
N GLN A 144 19.76 -8.66 -33.91
CA GLN A 144 19.55 -9.93 -33.22
C GLN A 144 18.59 -9.79 -32.02
N ASP A 145 18.77 -8.76 -31.19
CA ASP A 145 17.93 -8.54 -30.00
C ASP A 145 16.47 -8.30 -30.41
N ARG A 146 16.25 -7.57 -31.52
CA ARG A 146 14.91 -7.34 -32.07
C ARG A 146 14.29 -8.62 -32.60
N ILE A 147 15.05 -9.44 -33.34
CA ILE A 147 14.57 -10.73 -33.86
C ILE A 147 14.16 -11.64 -32.70
N GLN A 148 14.97 -11.71 -31.65
CA GLN A 148 14.69 -12.53 -30.48
C GLN A 148 13.44 -12.03 -29.73
N MET A 149 13.26 -10.71 -29.62
CA MET A 149 12.09 -10.10 -28.99
C MET A 149 10.81 -10.32 -29.81
N PHE A 150 10.87 -10.19 -31.14
CA PHE A 150 9.77 -10.54 -32.05
C PHE A 150 9.42 -12.03 -31.99
N GLN A 151 10.41 -12.91 -31.86
CA GLN A 151 10.20 -14.35 -31.66
C GLN A 151 9.53 -14.66 -30.32
N GLN A 152 9.90 -13.96 -29.24
CA GLN A 152 9.26 -14.12 -27.93
C GLN A 152 7.79 -13.68 -27.96
N VAL A 153 7.51 -12.51 -28.57
CA VAL A 153 6.14 -12.00 -28.72
C VAL A 153 5.30 -12.90 -29.63
N SER A 154 5.86 -13.39 -30.75
CA SER A 154 5.13 -14.26 -31.68
C SER A 154 4.88 -15.66 -31.13
N GLN A 155 5.67 -16.11 -30.14
CA GLN A 155 5.47 -17.35 -29.40
C GLN A 155 4.53 -17.20 -28.19
N GLY A 156 3.89 -16.03 -28.02
CA GLY A 156 2.99 -15.77 -26.88
C GLY A 156 3.72 -15.62 -25.55
N THR A 157 5.04 -15.40 -25.56
CA THR A 157 5.82 -15.16 -24.36
C THR A 157 5.70 -13.67 -24.02
N ASP A 158 4.96 -13.37 -22.96
CA ASP A 158 4.75 -12.00 -22.50
C ASP A 158 6.10 -11.34 -22.15
N VAL A 159 6.39 -10.21 -22.78
CA VAL A 159 7.57 -9.41 -22.46
C VAL A 159 7.41 -8.89 -21.04
N SER A 160 8.27 -9.34 -20.12
CA SER A 160 8.26 -8.87 -18.73
C SER A 160 8.45 -7.36 -18.68
N ALA A 161 7.61 -6.66 -17.93
CA ALA A 161 7.71 -5.21 -17.83
C ALA A 161 8.99 -4.80 -17.08
N THR A 162 9.77 -3.90 -17.68
CA THR A 162 10.97 -3.37 -17.04
C THR A 162 10.59 -2.44 -15.88
N PRO A 163 11.48 -2.23 -14.89
CA PRO A 163 11.24 -1.27 -13.81
C PRO A 163 10.85 0.13 -14.28
N GLN A 164 11.46 0.60 -15.37
CA GLN A 164 11.21 1.92 -15.96
C GLN A 164 9.79 2.00 -16.53
N MET A 165 9.34 0.93 -17.21
CA MET A 165 7.98 0.82 -17.73
C MET A 165 6.97 0.84 -16.58
N ILE A 166 7.20 0.02 -15.55
CA ILE A 166 6.33 -0.05 -14.37
C ILE A 166 6.25 1.30 -13.64
N SER A 167 7.39 1.94 -13.42
CA SER A 167 7.46 3.27 -12.79
C SER A 167 6.63 4.29 -13.55
N LYS A 168 6.73 4.31 -14.89
CA LYS A 168 5.95 5.20 -15.74
C LYS A 168 4.46 4.87 -15.74
N TRP A 169 4.10 3.60 -15.81
CA TRP A 169 2.70 3.17 -15.93
C TRP A 169 1.92 3.35 -14.62
N LEU A 170 2.54 3.04 -13.48
CA LEU A 170 1.91 3.18 -12.16
C LEU A 170 2.17 4.55 -11.52
N SER A 171 2.99 5.38 -12.14
CA SER A 171 3.51 6.63 -11.58
C SER A 171 4.25 6.44 -10.25
N VAL A 172 4.77 5.25 -9.94
CA VAL A 172 5.55 4.99 -8.71
C VAL A 172 7.03 5.34 -8.91
N PRO A 173 7.79 5.70 -7.85
CA PRO A 173 9.22 5.97 -7.97
C PRO A 173 10.02 4.78 -8.52
N LEU A 174 11.04 5.07 -9.34
CA LEU A 174 11.83 4.04 -10.01
C LEU A 174 12.51 3.06 -9.05
N ASN A 175 12.94 3.52 -7.86
CA ASN A 175 13.53 2.63 -6.85
C ASN A 175 12.52 1.59 -6.34
N VAL A 176 11.22 1.93 -6.27
CA VAL A 176 10.15 1.01 -5.90
C VAL A 176 10.00 -0.07 -6.97
N SER A 177 9.90 0.33 -8.24
CA SER A 177 9.82 -0.61 -9.35
C SER A 177 11.06 -1.49 -9.44
N ASN A 178 12.25 -0.94 -9.25
CA ASN A 178 13.51 -1.70 -9.27
C ASN A 178 13.52 -2.80 -8.21
N GLN A 179 13.13 -2.48 -6.96
CA GLN A 179 13.06 -3.47 -5.90
C GLN A 179 11.95 -4.50 -6.15
N ALA A 180 10.80 -4.07 -6.65
CA ALA A 180 9.70 -4.97 -7.00
C ALA A 180 10.08 -5.96 -8.13
N SER A 181 10.97 -5.57 -9.05
CA SER A 181 11.46 -6.45 -10.12
C SER A 181 12.45 -7.52 -9.65
N GLN A 182 13.00 -7.42 -8.43
CA GLN A 182 13.93 -8.43 -7.90
C GLN A 182 13.18 -9.72 -7.53
N ASN A 183 13.52 -10.83 -8.21
CA ASN A 183 12.87 -12.13 -7.99
C ASN A 183 11.33 -12.07 -8.06
N ALA A 184 10.82 -11.18 -8.91
CA ALA A 184 9.45 -10.66 -8.85
C ALA A 184 8.37 -11.76 -8.93
N ARG A 185 8.52 -12.66 -9.91
CA ARG A 185 7.63 -13.81 -10.13
C ARG A 185 7.50 -14.70 -8.90
N ASN A 186 8.62 -15.11 -8.31
CA ASN A 186 8.62 -16.03 -7.16
C ASN A 186 8.02 -15.38 -5.92
N TYR A 187 8.40 -14.13 -5.63
CA TYR A 187 7.81 -13.40 -4.52
C TYR A 187 6.32 -13.14 -4.73
N PHE A 188 5.86 -12.98 -5.97
CA PHE A 188 4.48 -12.60 -6.25
C PHE A 188 3.59 -13.83 -6.09
N ARG A 189 4.01 -14.96 -6.66
CA ARG A 189 3.37 -16.27 -6.42
C ARG A 189 3.35 -16.64 -4.95
N THR A 190 4.43 -16.40 -4.22
CA THR A 190 4.48 -16.64 -2.77
C THR A 190 3.45 -15.79 -2.04
N PHE A 191 3.35 -14.50 -2.35
CA PHE A 191 2.35 -13.61 -1.78
C PHE A 191 0.92 -14.11 -2.09
N CYS A 192 0.64 -14.47 -3.34
CA CYS A 192 -0.65 -15.02 -3.77
C CYS A 192 -1.00 -16.34 -3.11
N GLY A 193 -0.01 -17.19 -2.79
CA GLY A 193 -0.22 -18.44 -2.08
C GLY A 193 -0.44 -18.27 -0.57
N THR A 194 0.13 -17.22 0.03
CA THR A 194 0.16 -17.04 1.50
C THR A 194 -0.91 -16.10 2.05
N ALA A 195 -1.24 -15.02 1.34
CA ALA A 195 -2.09 -13.96 1.89
C ALA A 195 -3.52 -13.97 1.34
N ARG A 196 -3.72 -14.39 0.07
CA ARG A 196 -4.96 -14.25 -0.73
C ARG A 196 -5.93 -13.19 -0.18
N PRO A 197 -5.53 -11.92 -0.19
CA PRO A 197 -6.29 -10.88 0.49
C PRO A 197 -7.74 -10.80 0.07
N THR A 198 -8.59 -10.31 0.97
CA THR A 198 -10.02 -10.07 0.72
C THR A 198 -10.25 -9.15 -0.48
N TRP A 199 -9.44 -8.09 -0.63
CA TRP A 199 -9.36 -7.22 -1.80
C TRP A 199 -8.76 -7.86 -3.07
N PHE A 200 -8.42 -9.14 -3.04
CA PHE A 200 -7.88 -9.96 -4.14
C PHE A 200 -8.68 -11.27 -4.33
N LYS A 201 -9.96 -11.29 -3.92
CA LYS A 201 -10.81 -12.50 -3.90
C LYS A 201 -11.20 -13.02 -5.29
N ARG A 202 -10.92 -12.31 -6.38
CA ARG A 202 -11.29 -12.78 -7.72
C ARG A 202 -10.51 -14.04 -8.13
N PRO A 203 -11.10 -14.88 -9.02
CA PRO A 203 -10.50 -16.14 -9.45
C PRO A 203 -9.10 -15.98 -10.06
N THR A 204 -8.80 -14.80 -10.61
CA THR A 204 -7.48 -14.44 -11.10
C THR A 204 -7.09 -13.07 -10.58
N ILE A 205 -5.83 -12.94 -10.17
CA ILE A 205 -5.25 -11.65 -9.76
C ILE A 205 -5.23 -10.64 -10.91
N LYS A 206 -5.18 -11.16 -12.15
CA LYS A 206 -5.30 -10.39 -13.39
C LYS A 206 -6.60 -9.59 -13.44
N LEU A 207 -7.76 -10.22 -13.22
CA LEU A 207 -9.07 -9.54 -13.27
C LEU A 207 -9.27 -8.51 -12.15
N GLU A 208 -8.75 -8.76 -10.95
CA GLU A 208 -8.83 -7.78 -9.84
C GLU A 208 -8.01 -6.53 -10.13
N VAL A 209 -6.78 -6.72 -10.59
CA VAL A 209 -5.89 -5.61 -10.92
C VAL A 209 -6.42 -4.87 -12.15
N GLU A 210 -6.92 -5.56 -13.16
CA GLU A 210 -7.55 -4.94 -14.34
C GLU A 210 -8.76 -4.07 -13.96
N GLU A 211 -9.61 -4.51 -13.03
CA GLU A 211 -10.77 -3.72 -12.61
C GLU A 211 -10.40 -2.57 -11.67
N TRP A 212 -9.46 -2.77 -10.76
CA TRP A 212 -8.93 -1.71 -9.90
C TRP A 212 -8.19 -0.64 -10.72
N MET A 213 -7.36 -1.05 -11.69
CA MET A 213 -6.70 -0.13 -12.63
C MET A 213 -7.74 0.60 -13.51
N ARG A 214 -8.82 -0.07 -13.91
CA ARG A 214 -9.93 0.59 -14.62
C ARG A 214 -10.60 1.67 -13.77
N GLU A 215 -10.77 1.43 -12.47
CA GLU A 215 -11.33 2.40 -11.53
C GLU A 215 -10.36 3.55 -11.18
N CYS A 216 -9.06 3.27 -11.05
CA CYS A 216 -8.05 4.26 -10.67
C CYS A 216 -7.58 5.16 -11.83
N TYR A 217 -7.71 4.74 -13.09
CA TYR A 217 -7.10 5.41 -14.25
C TYR A 217 -8.11 6.01 -15.25
N LYS A 218 -9.37 6.24 -14.83
CA LYS A 218 -10.45 6.89 -15.63
C LYS A 218 -10.04 8.18 -16.35
N THR A 219 -9.01 8.90 -15.90
CA THR A 219 -8.56 10.17 -16.49
C THR A 219 -7.41 10.06 -17.50
N THR A 220 -6.77 8.89 -17.65
CA THR A 220 -5.62 8.70 -18.57
C THR A 220 -5.95 7.88 -19.83
N LEU A 221 -7.17 7.36 -19.94
CA LEU A 221 -7.64 6.59 -21.10
C LEU A 221 -8.36 7.49 -22.12
N SER A 222 -7.67 8.52 -22.60
CA SER A 222 -8.14 9.35 -23.70
C SER A 222 -8.02 8.58 -25.02
N GLY A 223 -9.14 8.14 -25.60
CA GLY A 223 -9.19 7.78 -27.02
C GLY A 223 -10.21 6.72 -27.45
N VAL A 224 -10.69 5.86 -26.54
CA VAL A 224 -11.63 4.76 -26.90
C VAL A 224 -12.99 4.92 -26.23
N GLY A 225 -13.24 6.12 -25.67
CA GLY A 225 -14.40 6.46 -24.85
C GLY A 225 -15.76 6.42 -25.56
N ASN A 226 -15.84 6.32 -26.88
CA ASN A 226 -17.13 6.50 -27.57
C ASN A 226 -17.97 5.22 -27.72
N PHE A 227 -17.41 4.02 -27.52
CA PHE A 227 -18.21 2.79 -27.55
C PHE A 227 -18.77 2.37 -26.18
N ALA A 228 -18.12 2.78 -25.09
CA ALA A 228 -18.56 2.49 -23.72
C ALA A 228 -19.66 3.44 -23.20
N GLN A 229 -20.14 4.35 -24.05
CA GLN A 229 -21.02 5.48 -23.71
C GLN A 229 -22.44 5.39 -24.31
N SER A 230 -22.93 4.22 -24.74
CA SER A 230 -24.33 4.15 -25.23
C SER A 230 -25.32 4.28 -24.07
N ASP A 231 -26.32 5.15 -24.25
CA ASP A 231 -27.30 5.70 -23.29
C ASP A 231 -28.25 4.71 -22.56
N HIS A 232 -27.93 3.42 -22.50
CA HIS A 232 -28.71 2.37 -21.81
C HIS A 232 -27.86 1.55 -20.82
N SER A 233 -26.78 2.12 -20.29
CA SER A 233 -25.89 1.45 -19.33
C SER A 233 -26.42 1.58 -17.89
N PRO A 234 -26.62 0.47 -17.14
CA PRO A 234 -27.15 0.49 -15.76
C PRO A 234 -26.17 1.08 -14.71
N TRP A 235 -25.07 1.69 -15.13
CA TRP A 235 -23.89 1.93 -14.30
C TRP A 235 -23.66 3.41 -13.94
N HIS A 236 -24.75 4.13 -13.69
CA HIS A 236 -24.78 5.54 -13.26
C HIS A 236 -24.15 5.84 -11.87
N PHE A 237 -23.38 4.92 -11.28
CA PHE A 237 -22.93 5.04 -9.88
C PHE A 237 -21.47 5.48 -9.66
N TYR A 238 -20.62 5.53 -10.68
CA TYR A 238 -19.16 5.48 -10.46
C TYR A 238 -18.42 6.83 -10.50
N ALA A 239 -19.04 7.87 -9.94
CA ALA A 239 -18.47 9.22 -9.89
C ALA A 239 -17.70 9.56 -8.59
N ASN A 240 -17.72 8.73 -7.55
CA ASN A 240 -16.93 9.00 -6.33
C ASN A 240 -16.57 7.69 -5.59
N GLN A 241 -15.30 7.56 -5.23
CA GLN A 241 -14.68 6.54 -4.36
C GLN A 241 -14.34 5.19 -5.01
N PRO A 242 -13.04 4.80 -5.10
CA PRO A 242 -12.72 3.38 -5.18
C PRO A 242 -13.32 2.74 -3.93
N THR A 243 -14.27 1.83 -4.11
CA THR A 243 -14.92 1.16 -2.97
C THR A 243 -13.91 0.19 -2.37
N GLU A 244 -13.16 0.65 -1.37
CA GLU A 244 -12.37 -0.19 -0.46
C GLU A 244 -13.34 -1.02 0.39
N ARG A 245 -13.91 -2.07 -0.20
CA ARG A 245 -14.88 -2.96 0.46
C ARG A 245 -14.34 -3.64 1.72
N ASP A 246 -13.06 -3.48 2.03
CA ASP A 246 -12.38 -4.08 3.18
C ASP A 246 -11.54 -3.11 4.02
N ALA A 247 -11.61 -1.79 3.79
CA ALA A 247 -10.95 -0.78 4.64
C ALA A 247 -11.28 -1.01 6.12
N HIS A 248 -12.58 -1.02 6.44
CA HIS A 248 -13.08 -1.24 7.79
C HIS A 248 -12.66 -2.60 8.35
N GLY A 249 -12.66 -3.67 7.53
CA GLY A 249 -12.21 -4.98 8.00
C GLY A 249 -10.72 -5.03 8.36
N ILE A 250 -9.88 -4.30 7.62
CA ILE A 250 -8.44 -4.19 7.89
C ILE A 250 -8.20 -3.37 9.17
N GLU A 251 -8.90 -2.26 9.31
CA GLU A 251 -8.83 -1.37 10.46
C GLU A 251 -9.33 -2.06 11.74
N ASP A 252 -10.47 -2.77 11.66
CA ASP A 252 -11.06 -3.52 12.78
C ASP A 252 -10.13 -4.64 13.26
N ASP A 253 -9.56 -5.42 12.33
CA ASP A 253 -8.62 -6.49 12.63
C ASP A 253 -7.40 -5.99 13.43
N VAL A 254 -6.81 -4.88 12.98
CA VAL A 254 -5.63 -4.31 13.64
C VAL A 254 -5.99 -3.59 14.92
N THR A 255 -7.13 -2.92 14.96
CA THR A 255 -7.70 -2.31 16.18
C THR A 255 -7.82 -3.36 17.28
N ALA A 256 -8.46 -4.50 17.00
CA ALA A 256 -8.62 -5.59 17.96
C ALA A 256 -7.26 -6.11 18.48
N LEU A 257 -6.24 -6.20 17.61
CA LEU A 257 -4.89 -6.63 18.00
C LEU A 257 -4.17 -5.59 18.85
N ILE A 258 -4.35 -4.30 18.58
CA ILE A 258 -3.80 -3.21 19.39
C ILE A 258 -4.44 -3.21 20.77
N GLU A 259 -5.78 -3.28 20.83
CA GLU A 259 -6.52 -3.37 22.10
C GLU A 259 -6.08 -4.58 22.92
N ALA A 260 -5.90 -5.74 22.27
CA ALA A 260 -5.41 -6.95 22.92
C ALA A 260 -3.97 -6.79 23.44
N ALA A 261 -3.07 -6.18 22.64
CA ALA A 261 -1.69 -5.96 23.05
C ALA A 261 -1.58 -4.95 24.22
N ILE A 262 -2.43 -3.93 24.22
CA ILE A 262 -2.49 -2.93 25.29
C ILE A 262 -3.25 -3.48 26.51
N GLY A 263 -4.16 -4.42 26.31
CA GLY A 263 -5.00 -5.01 27.36
C GLY A 263 -6.15 -4.10 27.78
N VAL A 264 -6.54 -3.14 26.93
CA VAL A 264 -7.60 -2.15 27.23
C VAL A 264 -8.45 -1.95 25.98
N ARG A 265 -9.78 -2.02 26.13
CA ARG A 265 -10.73 -1.80 25.03
C ARG A 265 -11.12 -0.32 24.90
N VAL A 266 -11.11 0.20 23.68
CA VAL A 266 -11.54 1.55 23.31
C VAL A 266 -12.98 1.79 23.73
N ALA A 267 -13.87 0.82 23.52
CA ALA A 267 -15.28 0.93 23.89
C ALA A 267 -15.52 1.26 25.39
N GLN A 268 -14.57 0.92 26.26
CA GLN A 268 -14.67 1.15 27.71
C GLN A 268 -13.82 2.34 28.17
N HIS A 269 -12.67 2.58 27.51
CA HIS A 269 -11.64 3.48 28.02
C HIS A 269 -11.08 4.44 26.97
N GLY A 270 -11.72 4.60 25.81
CA GLY A 270 -11.26 5.43 24.69
C GLY A 270 -10.94 6.88 25.08
N LYS A 271 -11.76 7.48 25.94
CA LYS A 271 -11.62 8.86 26.42
C LYS A 271 -10.55 9.06 27.50
N GLN A 272 -9.72 8.05 27.76
CA GLN A 272 -8.66 8.14 28.75
C GLN A 272 -7.34 8.50 28.08
N SER A 273 -6.61 9.42 28.69
CA SER A 273 -5.23 9.71 28.28
C SER A 273 -4.27 8.64 28.81
N ARG A 274 -3.06 8.59 28.25
CA ARG A 274 -2.01 7.65 28.69
C ARG A 274 -1.70 7.70 30.19
N SER A 275 -1.90 8.85 30.86
CA SER A 275 -1.62 9.02 32.30
C SER A 275 -2.72 8.45 33.21
N SER A 276 -3.81 7.91 32.65
CA SER A 276 -4.86 7.23 33.42
C SER A 276 -4.31 5.98 34.12
N SER A 277 -4.82 5.70 35.33
CA SER A 277 -4.45 4.51 36.12
C SER A 277 -4.77 3.19 35.41
N THR A 278 -5.72 3.19 34.48
CA THR A 278 -6.05 2.07 33.59
C THR A 278 -4.84 1.55 32.81
N PHE A 279 -3.82 2.39 32.56
CA PHE A 279 -2.63 2.02 31.79
C PHE A 279 -1.39 1.76 32.66
N ASN A 280 -1.54 1.63 33.98
CA ASN A 280 -0.42 1.40 34.91
C ASN A 280 0.24 0.03 34.74
N HIS A 281 -0.48 -0.97 34.24
CA HIS A 281 0.06 -2.31 33.96
C HIS A 281 1.03 -2.35 32.76
N LEU A 282 1.11 -1.27 31.98
CA LEU A 282 2.05 -1.18 30.88
C LEU A 282 3.46 -0.76 31.32
N VAL A 283 3.63 -0.26 32.55
CA VAL A 283 4.90 0.28 33.08
C VAL A 283 5.98 -0.78 33.16
#